data_AF-A0A954TBF5-F1
#
_entry.id   AF-A0A954TBF5-F1
#
_cell.length_a   1.000
_cell.length_b   1.000
_cell.length_c   1.000
_cell.angle_alpha   90.00
_cell.angle_beta   90.00
_cell.angle_gamma   90.00
#
_symmetry.space_group_name_H-M   'P 1'
#
loop_
_entity.id
_entity.type
_entity.pdbx_description
1 polymer ?
#
loop_
_entity_poly.entity_id
_entity_poly.type
_entity_poly.pdbx_seq_one_letter_code
_entity_poly.pdbx_strand_id
1 'polypeptide(L)'
;VGYHVRDYFTAQWEKFSHIPRGVLAHSTHVRGTGTFENGVESPRVQVTLASGIPRDVCERINLGWRDPATINPEDFANREDEGILLVRKAGEQLYRLDSSAAN
;
A
#
# COMPACT_ATOMS: atom_id res chain seq x y z
N VAL A 1 13.93 -5.24 -3.93
CA VAL A 1 13.52 -3.90 -4.42
C VAL A 1 12.58 -3.17 -3.47
N GLY A 2 11.78 -3.86 -2.65
CA GLY A 2 10.81 -3.21 -1.75
C GLY A 2 9.53 -2.80 -2.48
N TYR A 3 8.57 -2.24 -1.74
CA TYR A 3 7.31 -1.71 -2.24
C TYR A 3 7.40 -0.21 -2.42
N HIS A 4 7.36 0.25 -3.66
CA HIS A 4 7.55 1.67 -4.01
C HIS A 4 6.55 2.11 -5.08
N VAL A 5 6.28 3.41 -5.12
CA VAL A 5 5.46 4.03 -6.16
C VAL A 5 6.16 3.90 -7.51
N ARG A 6 5.39 3.96 -8.60
CA ARG A 6 5.96 3.86 -9.96
C ARG A 6 7.12 4.83 -10.18
N ASP A 7 6.95 6.07 -9.74
CA ASP A 7 7.89 7.16 -10.01
C ASP A 7 9.26 6.91 -9.37
N TYR A 8 9.31 6.23 -8.21
CA TYR A 8 10.56 5.83 -7.56
C TYR A 8 11.45 4.99 -8.48
N PHE A 9 10.84 4.06 -9.23
CA PHE A 9 11.56 3.21 -10.17
C PHE A 9 11.88 3.95 -11.47
N THR A 10 10.92 4.68 -12.05
CA THR A 10 11.10 5.29 -13.38
C THR A 10 12.04 6.49 -13.34
N ALA A 11 12.10 7.24 -12.24
CA ALA A 11 13.06 8.33 -12.06
C ALA A 11 14.52 7.84 -11.90
N GLN A 12 14.71 6.53 -11.68
CA GLN A 12 16.01 5.92 -11.41
C GLN A 12 16.22 4.66 -12.26
N TRP A 13 15.75 4.68 -13.51
CA TRP A 13 15.58 3.48 -14.32
C TRP A 13 16.86 2.64 -14.48
N GLU A 14 18.03 3.27 -14.58
CA GLU A 14 19.32 2.56 -14.65
C GLU A 14 19.56 1.62 -13.46
N LYS A 15 19.07 1.96 -12.27
CA LYS A 15 19.20 1.13 -11.05
C LYS A 15 18.29 -0.09 -11.06
N PHE A 16 17.22 -0.10 -11.86
CA PHE A 16 16.16 -1.11 -11.78
C PHE A 16 15.88 -1.84 -13.10
N SER A 17 16.45 -1.38 -14.21
CA SER A 17 16.22 -1.93 -15.56
C SER A 17 16.54 -3.42 -15.70
N HIS A 18 17.45 -3.92 -14.86
CA HIS A 18 17.86 -5.33 -14.81
C HIS A 18 16.92 -6.21 -13.98
N ILE A 19 15.98 -5.63 -13.25
CA ILE A 19 15.01 -6.36 -12.43
C ILE A 19 13.82 -6.80 -13.31
N PRO A 20 13.30 -8.04 -13.16
CA PRO A 20 12.14 -8.48 -13.91
C PRO A 20 10.95 -7.53 -13.74
N ARG A 21 10.37 -7.09 -14.87
CA ARG A 21 9.26 -6.12 -14.90
C ARG A 21 8.06 -6.56 -14.07
N GLY A 22 7.78 -7.87 -13.98
CA GLY A 22 6.71 -8.40 -13.12
C GLY A 22 6.92 -8.12 -11.63
N VAL A 23 8.17 -8.13 -11.15
CA VAL A 23 8.51 -7.82 -9.76
C VAL A 23 8.29 -6.33 -9.48
N LEU A 24 8.73 -5.46 -10.40
CA LEU A 24 8.52 -4.01 -10.27
C LEU A 24 7.02 -3.66 -10.35
N ALA A 25 6.28 -4.28 -11.27
CA ALA A 25 4.84 -4.07 -11.39
C ALA A 25 4.11 -4.45 -10.09
N HIS A 26 4.36 -5.64 -9.54
CA HIS A 26 3.77 -6.07 -8.28
C HIS A 26 4.06 -5.10 -7.12
N SER A 27 5.31 -4.64 -7.03
CA SER A 27 5.72 -3.61 -6.05
C SER A 27 4.86 -2.35 -6.15
N THR A 28 4.70 -1.81 -7.37
CA THR A 28 3.92 -0.59 -7.59
C THR A 28 2.42 -0.77 -7.37
N HIS A 29 1.86 -1.93 -7.71
CA HIS A 29 0.43 -2.21 -7.52
C HIS A 29 0.04 -2.22 -6.05
N VAL A 30 0.88 -2.83 -5.19
CA VAL A 30 0.63 -2.88 -3.76
C VAL A 30 0.88 -1.53 -3.10
N ARG A 31 1.97 -0.82 -3.45
CA ARG A 31 2.27 0.49 -2.85
C ARG A 31 1.25 1.56 -3.25
N GLY A 32 0.72 1.48 -4.46
CA GLY A 32 -0.27 2.40 -5.00
C GLY A 32 0.33 3.68 -5.59
N THR A 33 -0.52 4.67 -5.78
CA THR A 33 -0.17 5.98 -6.35
C THR A 33 0.68 6.81 -5.38
N GLY A 34 1.55 7.65 -5.93
CA GLY A 34 2.31 8.66 -5.20
C GLY A 34 3.39 9.24 -6.09
N THR A 35 4.23 10.11 -5.55
CA THR A 35 5.29 10.81 -6.28
C THR A 35 6.66 10.44 -5.74
N PHE A 36 7.69 10.68 -6.56
CA PHE A 36 9.08 10.61 -6.15
C PHE A 36 9.82 11.82 -6.71
N GLU A 37 10.19 12.75 -5.84
CA GLU A 37 10.79 14.03 -6.20
C GLU A 37 11.97 14.31 -5.28
N ASN A 38 13.07 14.83 -5.84
CA ASN A 38 14.28 15.19 -5.09
C ASN A 38 14.82 14.07 -4.18
N GLY A 39 14.65 12.81 -4.60
CA GLY A 39 15.12 11.64 -3.83
C GLY A 39 14.15 11.17 -2.73
N VAL A 40 12.99 11.80 -2.58
CA VAL A 40 12.01 11.50 -1.53
C VAL A 40 10.74 10.92 -2.14
N GLU A 41 10.31 9.77 -1.63
CA GLU A 41 9.05 9.12 -2.01
C GLU A 41 7.88 9.63 -1.14
N SER A 42 6.77 9.99 -1.78
CA SER A 42 5.52 10.42 -1.12
C SER A 42 4.34 9.56 -1.60
N PRO A 43 4.04 8.43 -0.93
CA PRO A 43 2.90 7.58 -1.27
C PRO A 43 1.58 8.22 -0.85
N ARG A 44 0.51 8.01 -1.63
CA ARG A 44 -0.85 8.51 -1.33
C ARG A 44 -1.47 7.83 -0.10
N VAL A 45 -1.09 6.59 0.16
CA VAL A 45 -1.63 5.77 1.25
C VAL A 45 -0.51 5.02 1.94
N GLN A 46 -0.71 4.71 3.22
CA GLN A 46 0.15 3.79 3.96
C GLN A 46 -0.43 2.38 3.89
N VAL A 47 0.39 1.42 3.47
CA VAL A 47 0.04 -0.01 3.48
C VAL A 47 0.73 -0.68 4.65
N THR A 48 -0.05 -1.31 5.52
CA THR A 48 0.43 -1.98 6.73
C THR A 48 0.02 -3.44 6.71
N LEU A 49 0.96 -4.35 6.94
CA LEU A 49 0.68 -5.78 7.05
C LEU A 49 0.45 -6.16 8.51
N ALA A 50 -0.71 -6.75 8.78
CA ALA A 50 -1.00 -7.46 10.02
C ALA A 50 -1.02 -8.97 9.73
N SER A 51 0.17 -9.57 9.64
CA SER A 51 0.38 -10.97 9.29
C SER A 51 1.49 -11.59 10.13
N GLY A 52 1.75 -12.89 9.96
CA GLY A 52 2.87 -13.58 10.60
C GLY A 52 4.27 -13.18 10.08
N ILE A 53 4.35 -12.24 9.15
CA ILE A 53 5.65 -11.74 8.65
C ILE A 53 6.29 -10.86 9.76
N PRO A 54 7.56 -11.09 10.12
CA PRO A 54 8.25 -10.29 11.13
C PRO A 54 8.32 -8.80 10.80
N ARG A 55 8.30 -7.96 11.84
CA ARG A 55 8.37 -6.49 11.73
C ARG A 55 9.54 -6.01 10.87
N ASP A 56 10.74 -6.52 11.13
CA ASP A 56 11.96 -6.12 10.44
C ASP A 56 11.90 -6.43 8.93
N VAL A 57 11.23 -7.52 8.57
CA VAL A 57 11.02 -7.91 7.17
C VAL A 57 10.10 -6.92 6.48
N CYS A 58 8.96 -6.57 7.08
CA CYS A 58 8.02 -5.58 6.55
C CYS A 58 8.66 -4.20 6.37
N GLU A 59 9.37 -3.72 7.39
CA GLU A 59 10.04 -2.42 7.35
C GLU A 59 11.14 -2.39 6.28
N ARG A 60 11.92 -3.48 6.15
CA ARG A 60 12.96 -3.61 5.10
C ARG A 60 12.40 -3.58 3.67
N ILE A 61 11.16 -3.99 3.48
CA ILE A 61 10.47 -3.93 2.17
C ILE A 61 9.59 -2.69 2.02
N ASN A 62 9.74 -1.68 2.88
CA ASN A 62 9.00 -0.40 2.82
C ASN A 62 7.48 -0.55 3.03
N LEU A 63 7.05 -1.48 3.89
CA LEU A 63 5.67 -1.62 4.33
C LEU A 63 5.55 -1.39 5.83
N GLY A 64 4.38 -0.92 6.26
CA GLY A 64 4.04 -0.88 7.67
C GLY A 64 3.90 -2.29 8.24
N TRP A 65 4.13 -2.44 9.54
CA TRP A 65 3.83 -3.65 10.28
C TRP A 65 2.88 -3.35 11.44
N ARG A 66 1.96 -4.27 11.69
CA ARG A 66 1.13 -4.28 12.88
C ARG A 66 1.02 -5.71 13.40
N ASP A 67 1.01 -5.88 14.71
CA ASP A 67 0.88 -7.19 15.33
C ASP A 67 -0.50 -7.79 14.99
N PRO A 68 -0.58 -8.93 14.27
CA PRO A 68 -1.86 -9.56 13.95
C PRO A 68 -2.65 -9.97 15.19
N ALA A 69 -2.00 -10.29 16.31
CA ALA A 69 -2.67 -10.66 17.55
C ALA A 69 -3.41 -9.47 18.20
N THR A 70 -3.06 -8.24 17.81
CA THR A 70 -3.71 -7.01 18.27
C THR A 70 -4.84 -6.53 17.36
N ILE A 71 -5.12 -7.25 16.28
CA ILE A 71 -6.20 -6.91 15.34
C ILE A 71 -7.43 -7.76 15.67
N ASN A 72 -8.45 -7.12 16.20
CA ASN A 72 -9.81 -7.62 16.16
C ASN A 72 -10.57 -6.88 15.04
N PRO A 73 -11.00 -7.54 13.95
CA PRO A 73 -11.73 -6.89 12.86
C PRO A 73 -12.97 -6.12 13.34
N GLU A 74 -13.65 -6.60 14.38
CA GLU A 74 -14.86 -5.97 14.89
C GLU A 74 -14.62 -4.59 15.52
N ASP A 75 -13.38 -4.26 15.92
CA ASP A 75 -13.02 -2.92 16.42
C ASP A 75 -13.12 -1.82 15.33
N PHE A 76 -13.22 -2.23 14.06
CA PHE A 76 -13.34 -1.38 12.88
C PHE A 76 -14.74 -1.42 12.25
N ALA A 77 -15.66 -2.24 12.75
CA ALA A 77 -16.99 -2.42 12.16
C ALA A 77 -17.95 -1.28 12.55
N ASN A 78 -18.79 -0.82 11.61
CA ASN A 78 -19.83 0.20 11.83
C ASN A 78 -19.26 1.56 12.29
N ARG A 79 -18.13 1.96 11.70
CA ARG A 79 -17.41 3.21 12.01
C ARG A 79 -17.14 4.03 10.76
N GLU A 80 -17.96 3.86 9.74
CA GLU A 80 -17.82 4.54 8.45
C GLU A 80 -18.04 6.05 8.58
N ASP A 81 -18.84 6.49 9.55
CA ASP A 81 -19.04 7.89 9.92
C ASP A 81 -17.78 8.53 10.54
N GLU A 82 -16.92 7.72 11.16
CA GLU A 82 -15.57 8.09 11.60
C GLU A 82 -14.52 7.98 10.48
N GLY A 83 -14.93 7.60 9.27
CA GLY A 83 -14.03 7.38 8.13
C GLY A 83 -13.28 6.05 8.16
N ILE A 84 -13.73 5.07 8.96
CA ILE A 84 -13.12 3.74 9.07
C ILE A 84 -14.02 2.72 8.36
N LEU A 85 -13.46 2.03 7.37
CA LEU A 85 -14.17 0.99 6.63
C LEU A 85 -13.59 -0.39 6.93
N LEU A 86 -14.44 -1.32 7.33
CA LEU A 86 -14.12 -2.74 7.42
C LEU A 86 -14.67 -3.50 6.22
N VAL A 87 -13.78 -4.09 5.41
CA VAL A 87 -14.17 -4.97 4.30
C VAL A 87 -13.86 -6.42 4.66
N ARG A 88 -14.90 -7.20 4.99
CA ARG A 88 -14.75 -8.65 5.18
C ARG A 88 -14.56 -9.35 3.84
N LYS A 89 -13.68 -10.35 3.79
CA LYS A 89 -13.27 -11.03 2.54
C LYS A 89 -12.82 -10.00 1.49
N ALA A 90 -11.94 -9.09 1.91
CA ALA A 90 -11.35 -8.08 1.04
C ALA A 90 -10.58 -8.72 -0.13
N GLY A 91 -10.47 -8.00 -1.24
CA GLY A 91 -9.77 -8.43 -2.45
C GLY A 91 -10.67 -8.78 -3.64
N GLU A 92 -11.99 -8.87 -3.44
CA GLU A 92 -12.96 -9.26 -4.48
C GLU A 92 -13.85 -8.10 -4.95
N GLN A 93 -13.94 -7.03 -4.16
CA GLN A 93 -14.81 -5.87 -4.40
C GLN A 93 -14.00 -4.68 -4.92
N LEU A 94 -14.43 -4.12 -6.05
CA LEU A 94 -13.85 -2.90 -6.61
C LEU A 94 -14.69 -1.69 -6.18
N TYR A 95 -14.07 -0.77 -5.44
CA TYR A 95 -14.72 0.46 -4.97
C TYR A 95 -14.53 1.59 -5.98
N ARG A 96 -15.62 2.29 -6.29
CA ARG A 96 -15.63 3.50 -7.10
C ARG A 96 -16.26 4.62 -6.29
N LEU A 97 -15.58 5.76 -6.22
CA LEU A 97 -16.15 6.96 -5.62
C LEU A 97 -17.38 7.40 -6.41
N ASP A 98 -18.41 7.87 -5.71
CA ASP A 98 -19.54 8.47 -6.39
C ASP A 98 -19.10 9.78 -7.06
N SER A 99 -19.40 9.88 -8.35
CA SER A 99 -19.20 11.07 -9.18
C SER A 99 -19.90 12.32 -8.64
N SER A 100 -20.89 12.17 -7.75
CA SER A 100 -21.57 13.28 -7.08
C SER A 100 -20.74 13.93 -5.96
N ALA A 101 -19.74 13.23 -5.39
CA ALA A 101 -18.92 13.71 -4.28
C ALA A 101 -17.72 14.60 -4.71
N ALA A 102 -17.58 14.86 -6.02
CA ALA A 102 -16.49 15.65 -6.61
C ALA A 102 -16.91 17.06 -7.06
N ASN A 103 -18.11 17.52 -6.69
CA ASN A 103 -18.62 18.87 -6.97
C ASN A 103 -18.65 19.74 -5.70
#